data_AF-A0AAW7YI31-F1
#
_entry.id   AF-A0AAW7YI31-F1
#
_cell.length_a   1.000
_cell.length_b   1.000
_cell.length_c   1.000
_cell.angle_alpha   90.00
_cell.angle_beta   90.00
_cell.angle_gamma   90.00
#
_symmetry.space_group_name_H-M   'P 1'
#
loop_
_entity.id
_entity.type
_entity.pdbx_description
1 polymer ?
#
loop_
_entity_poly.entity_id
_entity_poly.type
_entity_poly.pdbx_seq_one_letter_code
_entity_poly.pdbx_strand_id
1 'polypeptide(L)' 'MGIVKISDELHEEIRKSSNVMSRSINSQAEFWIKLGMLAELNPTLTYHEIIKKQLLKEKLTIAELLHE' A
#
# COMPACT_ATOMS: atom_id res chain seq x y z
N MET A 1 0.31 3.07 21.59
CA MET A 1 0.79 2.88 20.21
C MET A 1 2.31 2.99 20.23
N GLY A 2 3.05 2.04 19.66
CA GLY A 2 4.51 2.17 19.52
C GLY A 2 4.85 3.15 18.41
N ILE A 3 5.73 4.12 18.66
CA ILE A 3 6.18 5.07 17.65
C ILE A 3 7.36 4.43 16.90
N VAL A 4 7.21 4.23 15.60
CA VAL A 4 8.31 3.80 14.72
C VAL A 4 9.03 5.05 14.22
N LYS A 5 10.33 5.14 14.49
CA LYS A 5 11.18 6.22 13.94
C LYS A 5 11.63 5.83 12.54
N ILE A 6 11.53 6.77 11.61
CA ILE A 6 12.04 6.67 10.24
C ILE A 6 12.96 7.87 9.95
N SER A 7 13.76 7.79 8.88
CA SER A 7 14.57 8.93 8.46
C SER A 7 13.71 10.08 7.95
N ASP A 8 14.19 11.32 8.09
CA ASP A 8 13.52 12.50 7.57
C ASP A 8 13.34 12.44 6.04
N GLU A 9 14.32 11.86 5.35
CA GLU A 9 14.25 11.60 3.91
C GLU A 9 13.06 10.69 3.54
N LEU A 10 12.91 9.56 4.25
CA LEU A 10 11.80 8.65 4.00
C LEU A 10 10.45 9.30 4.35
N HIS A 11 10.41 10.11 5.43
CA HIS A 11 9.21 10.86 5.79
C HIS A 11 8.76 11.80 4.66
N GLU A 12 9.70 12.52 4.04
CA GLU A 12 9.38 13.42 2.93
C GLU A 12 8.97 12.68 1.66
N GLU A 13 9.54 11.51 1.35
CA GLU A 13 9.08 10.69 0.23
C GLU A 13 7.67 10.14 0.45
N ILE A 14 7.34 9.71 1.68
CA ILE A 14 5.97 9.30 2.04
C ILE A 14 5.02 10.49 1.86
N ARG A 15 5.38 11.69 2.32
CA ARG A 15 4.57 12.91 2.18
C ARG A 15 4.29 13.24 0.71
N LYS A 16 5.30 13.18 -0.16
CA LYS A 16 5.11 13.42 -1.61
C LYS A 16 4.21 12.36 -2.23
N SER A 17 4.48 11.08 -1.97
CA SER A 17 3.69 9.97 -2.51
C SER A 17 2.24 10.01 -2.01
N SER A 18 2.00 10.38 -0.75
CA SER A 18 0.65 10.42 -0.19
C SER A 18 -0.24 11.44 -0.89
N ASN A 19 0.34 12.59 -1.28
CA ASN A 19 -0.35 13.62 -2.06
C ASN A 19 -0.74 13.12 -3.46
N VAL A 20 0.16 12.44 -4.16
CA VAL A 20 -0.10 11.91 -5.52
C VAL A 20 -1.13 10.79 -5.48
N MET A 21 -1.10 9.97 -4.44
CA MET A 21 -1.95 8.81 -4.29
C MET A 21 -3.25 9.09 -3.51
N SER A 22 -3.55 10.36 -3.24
CA SER A 22 -4.75 10.83 -2.54
C SER A 22 -5.04 10.07 -1.24
N ARG A 23 -4.02 9.89 -0.39
CA ARG A 23 -4.13 9.17 0.90
C ARG A 23 -3.41 9.93 2.02
N SER A 24 -3.71 9.60 3.28
CA SER A 24 -2.97 10.18 4.41
C SER A 24 -1.51 9.70 4.43
N ILE A 25 -0.61 10.47 5.07
CA ILE A 25 0.81 10.09 5.27
C ILE A 25 0.90 8.74 5.99
N ASN A 26 0.09 8.53 7.04
CA ASN A 26 0.08 7.27 7.78
C ASN A 26 -0.41 6.11 6.91
N SER A 27 -1.46 6.31 6.12
CA SER A 27 -1.98 5.29 5.19
C SER A 27 -0.97 4.96 4.07
N GLN A 28 -0.17 5.93 3.64
CA GLN A 28 0.93 5.70 2.70
C GLN A 28 2.06 4.88 3.32
N ALA A 29 2.46 5.22 4.54
CA ALA A 29 3.46 4.47 5.30
C ALA A 29 3.00 3.02 5.52
N GLU A 30 1.76 2.83 5.99
CA GLU A 30 1.16 1.52 6.21
C GLU A 30 1.12 0.69 4.92
N PHE A 31 0.74 1.31 3.80
CA PHE A 31 0.74 0.64 2.51
C PHE A 31 2.12 0.13 2.11
N TRP A 32 3.17 0.96 2.23
CA TRP A 32 4.54 0.53 1.90
C TRP A 32 5.04 -0.57 2.83
N ILE A 33 4.77 -0.48 4.14
CA ILE A 33 5.15 -1.52 5.10
C ILE A 33 4.46 -2.84 4.76
N LYS A 34 3.13 -2.83 4.55
CA LYS A 34 2.36 -4.03 4.21
C LYS A 34 2.82 -4.63 2.88
N LEU A 35 3.06 -3.78 1.88
CA LEU A 35 3.53 -4.23 0.57
C LEU A 35 4.94 -4.84 0.65
N GLY A 36 5.86 -4.21 1.39
CA GLY A 36 7.21 -4.73 1.62
C GLY A 36 7.19 -6.11 2.27
N MET A 37 6.42 -6.27 3.35
CA MET A 37 6.23 -7.58 4.00
C MET A 37 5.65 -8.63 3.03
N LEU A 38 4.68 -8.25 2.19
CA LEU A 38 4.10 -9.17 1.22
C LEU A 38 5.11 -9.58 0.14
N ALA A 39 5.94 -8.65 -0.32
CA ALA A 39 6.99 -8.92 -1.28
C ALA A 39 8.07 -9.85 -0.69
N GLU A 40 8.47 -9.63 0.57
CA GLU A 40 9.42 -10.50 1.27
C GLU A 40 8.87 -11.93 1.44
N LEU A 41 7.59 -12.09 1.78
CA LEU A 41 6.95 -13.39 1.94
C LEU A 41 6.66 -14.09 0.61
N ASN A 42 6.68 -13.36 -0.51
CA ASN A 42 6.33 -13.88 -1.83
C ASN A 42 7.36 -13.42 -2.89
N PRO A 43 8.63 -13.87 -2.79
CA PRO A 43 9.73 -13.35 -3.61
C PRO A 43 9.58 -13.63 -5.12
N THR A 44 8.71 -14.56 -5.49
CA THR A 44 8.43 -14.91 -6.89
C THR A 44 7.30 -14.08 -7.50
N LEU A 45 6.54 -13.34 -6.69
CA LEU A 45 5.41 -12.55 -7.17
C LEU A 45 5.85 -11.13 -7.50
N THR A 46 5.36 -10.64 -8.64
CA THR A 46 5.50 -9.24 -9.01
C THR A 46 4.56 -8.36 -8.17
N TYR A 47 4.86 -7.07 -8.11
CA TYR A 47 3.99 -6.06 -7.49
C TYR A 47 2.53 -6.19 -7.95
N HIS A 48 2.29 -6.31 -9.25
CA HIS A 48 0.95 -6.41 -9.81
C HIS A 48 0.21 -7.65 -9.33
N GLU A 49 0.90 -8.79 -9.20
CA GLU A 49 0.31 -10.03 -8.70
C GLU A 49 -0.02 -9.93 -7.21
N ILE A 50 0.85 -9.28 -6.42
CA ILE A 50 0.59 -9.02 -5.00
C ILE A 50 -0.67 -8.16 -4.84
N ILE A 51 -0.76 -7.04 -5.57
CA ILE A 51 -1.93 -6.15 -5.51
C ILE A 51 -3.19 -6.88 -5.97
N LYS A 52 -3.14 -7.62 -7.08
CA LYS A 52 -4.29 -8.41 -7.56
C LYS A 52 -4.78 -9.40 -6.50
N LYS A 53 -3.86 -10.11 -5.83
CA LYS A 53 -4.22 -11.02 -4.72
C LYS A 53 -4.88 -10.28 -3.55
N GLN A 54 -4.40 -9.08 -3.19
CA GLN A 54 -5.02 -8.27 -2.13
C GLN A 54 -6.43 -7.81 -2.52
N LEU A 55 -6.63 -7.33 -3.75
CA LEU A 55 -7.95 -6.90 -4.24
C LEU A 55 -8.95 -8.06 -4.27
N LEU A 56 -8.52 -9.24 -4.73
CA LEU A 56 -9.36 -10.45 -4.73
C LEU A 56 -9.72 -10.91 -3.31
N LYS A 57 -8.80 -10.77 -2.36
CA LYS A 57 -9.04 -11.10 -0.95
C LYS A 57 -10.12 -10.21 -0.33
N GLU A 58 -10.10 -8.91 -0.66
CA GLU A 58 -11.07 -7.92 -0.18
C GLU A 58 -12.35 -7.88 -1.03
N LYS A 59 -12.48 -8.76 -2.04
CA LYS A 59 -13.60 -8.80 -3.00
C LYS A 59 -13.93 -7.43 -3.62
N LEU A 60 -12.91 -6.61 -3.87
CA LEU A 60 -13.13 -5.35 -4.57
C LEU A 60 -13.05 -5.61 -6.07
N THR A 61 -14.19 -5.64 -6.76
CA THR A 61 -14.21 -5.53 -8.22
C THR A 61 -14.78 -4.18 -8.62
N ILE A 62 -14.11 -3.48 -9.54
CA ILE A 62 -14.65 -2.23 -10.10
C ILE A 62 -16.01 -2.49 -10.79
N ALA A 63 -16.26 -3.72 -11.24
CA ALA A 63 -17.56 -4.14 -11.74
C ALA A 63 -18.69 -3.93 -10.70
N GLU A 64 -18.45 -4.19 -9.42
CA GLU A 64 -19.43 -3.95 -8.35
C GLU A 64 -19.68 -2.45 -8.08
N LEU A 65 -18.73 -1.57 -8.40
CA LEU A 65 -18.88 -0.10 -8.28
C LEU A 65 -19.57 0.55 -9.50
N LEU A 66 -19.67 -0.15 -10.62
CA LEU A 66 -20.31 0.33 -11.86
C LEU A 66 -21.76 -0.15 -11.99
N HIS A 67 -22.28 -0.89 -11.00
CA HIS A 67 -23.63 -1.43 -10.97
C HIS A 67 -24.58 -0.72 -9.97
N GLU A 68 -24.21 0.46 -9.45
CA GLU A 68 -25.16 1.43 -8.87
C GLU A 68 -25.74 2.38 -9.93
#